data_AF-A0A2A7ACA8-F1
#
_entry.id   AF-A0A2A7ACA8-F1
#
_cell.length_a   1.000
_cell.length_b   1.000
_cell.length_c   1.000
_cell.angle_alpha   90.00
_cell.angle_beta   90.00
_cell.angle_gamma   90.00
#
_symmetry.space_group_name_H-M   'P 1'
#
loop_
_entity.id
_entity.type
_entity.pdbx_description
1 polymer ?
#
loop_
_entity_poly.entity_id
_entity_poly.type
_entity_poly.pdbx_seq_one_letter_code
_entity_poly.pdbx_strand_id
1 'polypeptide(L)'
;MKLFAIGNGSVSDYLRSNISSLKDKIASYTDEQIMNSDFDEWVEYLTKKYQVEPITFFVNATTRSLHETTIQQYNPWSRMGSAYGEPEYYNLDGYNIDFKIPFAGDSILLKCQPSTYTFTSYEIVDFQRSTESSYGYITIRLSYTNQEIKSFGEQLEEKIDTAFKNRFKNFEETSGYVNNEVRSYNEQLESTVRQLLNERKNKASDFFSISKALKIPLNLNSSAPNLTPIPLKKPHRANLNEPKQHAPEKQYYIDDADFENIVRIIHICGTALEESARTFNRFNEEELRDYIKGILTSHYENAVTGETFRRVGKTDIQIQRDDKAAFIAECKVWHGIKLFSDAIDQLFCYATWKDTKLSLVVFNKDNKNFAGIQQQVQNWIKENCKSYKQWNSNIWDCVKYREDTGRDVRLAIALYDVSIKELPSSKKN
;
A
#
# COMPACT_ATOMS: atom_id res chain seq x y z
N MET A 1 -24.29 -17.54 28.18
CA MET A 1 -24.28 -16.87 26.85
C MET A 1 -24.04 -17.93 25.77
N LYS A 2 -24.56 -17.75 24.54
CA LYS A 2 -24.36 -18.68 23.42
C LYS A 2 -23.44 -18.04 22.37
N LEU A 3 -22.35 -18.72 22.03
CA LEU A 3 -21.50 -18.37 20.89
C LEU A 3 -22.05 -18.98 19.59
N PHE A 4 -21.57 -18.48 18.46
CA PHE A 4 -21.92 -18.94 17.11
C PHE A 4 -23.43 -19.05 16.84
N ALA A 5 -24.22 -18.12 17.37
CA ALA A 5 -25.67 -18.18 17.37
C ALA A 5 -26.28 -17.17 16.38
N ILE A 6 -27.32 -17.59 15.65
CA ILE A 6 -27.98 -16.78 14.62
C ILE A 6 -28.57 -15.46 15.14
N GLY A 7 -28.90 -15.40 16.44
CA GLY A 7 -29.50 -14.22 17.07
C GLY A 7 -28.62 -12.96 17.02
N ASN A 8 -27.33 -13.09 16.71
CA ASN A 8 -26.41 -11.96 16.53
C ASN A 8 -26.00 -11.71 15.06
N GLY A 9 -26.63 -12.41 14.10
CA GLY A 9 -26.30 -12.34 12.66
C GLY A 9 -25.34 -13.43 12.19
N SER A 10 -25.17 -13.53 10.87
CA SER A 10 -24.24 -14.46 10.24
C SER A 10 -22.86 -13.83 10.04
N VAL A 11 -21.81 -14.67 9.92
CA VAL A 11 -20.45 -14.22 9.56
C VAL A 11 -20.49 -13.51 8.21
N SER A 12 -21.21 -14.06 7.24
CA SER A 12 -21.40 -13.47 5.92
C SER A 12 -22.01 -12.06 5.98
N ASP A 13 -23.02 -11.83 6.82
CA ASP A 13 -23.63 -10.49 6.98
C ASP A 13 -22.69 -9.50 7.63
N TYR A 14 -21.91 -9.95 8.62
CA TYR A 14 -20.88 -9.13 9.25
C TYR A 14 -19.83 -8.67 8.22
N LEU A 15 -19.31 -9.60 7.42
CA LEU A 15 -18.32 -9.31 6.39
C LEU A 15 -18.88 -8.37 5.30
N ARG A 16 -20.14 -8.56 4.90
CA ARG A 16 -20.84 -7.64 3.97
C ARG A 16 -21.00 -6.24 4.57
N SER A 17 -21.38 -6.14 5.84
CA SER A 17 -21.48 -4.87 6.54
C SER A 17 -20.13 -4.15 6.59
N ASN A 18 -19.03 -4.90 6.71
CA ASN A 18 -17.68 -4.35 6.68
C ASN A 18 -17.33 -3.76 5.30
N ILE A 19 -17.70 -4.44 4.19
CA ILE A 19 -17.57 -3.88 2.83
C ILE A 19 -18.46 -2.66 2.62
N SER A 20 -19.68 -2.65 3.15
CA SER A 20 -20.55 -1.46 3.09
C SER A 20 -19.89 -0.28 3.79
N SER A 21 -19.35 -0.51 4.98
CA SER A 21 -18.64 0.52 5.76
C SER A 21 -17.38 1.02 5.04
N LEU A 22 -16.64 0.12 4.39
CA LEU A 22 -15.51 0.47 3.51
C LEU A 22 -15.97 1.39 2.38
N LYS A 23 -17.06 1.05 1.69
CA LYS A 23 -17.62 1.85 0.59
C LYS A 23 -18.03 3.23 1.06
N ASP A 24 -18.73 3.32 2.19
CA ASP A 24 -19.17 4.59 2.78
C ASP A 24 -17.96 5.44 3.22
N LYS A 25 -16.94 4.80 3.79
CA LYS A 25 -15.70 5.49 4.16
C LYS A 25 -14.95 6.01 2.94
N ILE A 26 -14.84 5.24 1.85
CA ILE A 26 -14.24 5.70 0.58
C ILE A 26 -15.04 6.88 0.01
N ALA A 27 -16.37 6.82 0.06
CA ALA A 27 -17.24 7.89 -0.40
C ALA A 27 -17.11 9.17 0.44
N SER A 28 -16.81 9.03 1.74
CA SER A 28 -16.63 10.18 2.65
C SER A 28 -15.36 11.00 2.39
N TYR A 29 -14.36 10.45 1.69
CA TYR A 29 -13.16 11.20 1.36
C TYR A 29 -13.45 12.25 0.28
N THR A 30 -12.85 13.43 0.45
CA THR A 30 -12.89 14.52 -0.52
C THR A 30 -12.13 14.17 -1.81
N ASP A 31 -12.46 14.85 -2.91
CA ASP A 31 -11.75 14.65 -4.18
C ASP A 31 -10.25 14.93 -4.04
N GLU A 32 -9.88 15.96 -3.27
CA GLU A 32 -8.48 16.30 -3.00
C GLU A 32 -7.74 15.18 -2.26
N GLN A 33 -8.37 14.52 -1.28
CA GLN A 33 -7.77 13.39 -0.56
C GLN A 33 -7.54 12.16 -1.43
N ILE A 34 -8.43 11.89 -2.38
CA ILE A 34 -8.31 10.73 -3.28
C ILE A 34 -7.31 11.01 -4.41
N MET A 35 -7.22 12.27 -4.86
CA MET A 35 -6.36 12.65 -5.99
C MET A 35 -4.92 12.96 -5.58
N ASN A 36 -4.69 13.48 -4.36
CA ASN A 36 -3.39 13.97 -3.90
C ASN A 36 -2.65 13.01 -2.95
N SER A 37 -3.09 11.76 -2.86
CA SER A 37 -2.46 10.72 -2.05
C SER A 37 -2.11 9.52 -2.93
N ASP A 38 -1.10 8.76 -2.50
CA ASP A 38 -0.67 7.59 -3.26
C ASP A 38 -1.75 6.50 -3.26
N PHE A 39 -2.05 5.98 -4.45
CA PHE A 39 -3.14 5.01 -4.62
C PHE A 39 -2.81 3.71 -3.89
N ASP A 40 -1.56 3.25 -3.97
CA ASP A 40 -1.16 2.01 -3.31
C ASP A 40 -1.07 2.19 -1.79
N GLU A 41 -0.75 3.39 -1.29
CA GLU A 41 -0.84 3.69 0.15
C GLU A 41 -2.30 3.65 0.65
N TRP A 42 -3.25 4.16 -0.14
CA TRP A 42 -4.68 4.04 0.19
C TRP A 42 -5.15 2.58 0.17
N VAL A 43 -4.69 1.80 -0.80
CA VAL A 43 -5.00 0.36 -0.89
C VAL A 43 -4.44 -0.36 0.33
N GLU A 44 -3.17 -0.15 0.69
CA GLU A 44 -2.54 -0.77 1.85
C GLU A 44 -3.25 -0.37 3.15
N TYR A 45 -3.52 0.93 3.33
CA TYR A 45 -4.21 1.46 4.51
C TYR A 45 -5.61 0.85 4.67
N LEU A 46 -6.44 0.91 3.63
CA LEU A 46 -7.83 0.44 3.70
C LEU A 46 -7.90 -1.08 3.79
N THR A 47 -7.05 -1.80 3.05
CA THR A 47 -6.98 -3.27 3.15
C THR A 47 -6.63 -3.67 4.57
N LYS A 48 -5.60 -3.07 5.17
CA LYS A 48 -5.19 -3.40 6.54
C LYS A 48 -6.19 -2.94 7.60
N LYS A 49 -6.92 -1.84 7.37
CA LYS A 49 -7.96 -1.34 8.29
C LYS A 49 -9.21 -2.23 8.31
N TYR A 50 -9.63 -2.71 7.15
CA TYR A 50 -10.84 -3.52 7.02
C TYR A 50 -10.56 -5.03 7.04
N GLN A 51 -9.28 -5.43 7.12
CA GLN A 51 -8.90 -6.81 7.33
C GLN A 51 -9.50 -7.32 8.64
N VAL A 52 -10.15 -8.47 8.58
CA VAL A 52 -10.74 -9.12 9.75
C VAL A 52 -9.79 -10.20 10.26
N GLU A 53 -9.46 -10.17 11.53
CA GLU A 53 -8.55 -11.18 12.09
C GLU A 53 -9.29 -12.48 12.44
N PRO A 54 -8.82 -13.63 11.95
CA PRO A 54 -9.41 -14.91 12.27
C PRO A 54 -9.25 -15.23 13.76
N ILE A 55 -10.19 -16.03 14.28
CA ILE A 55 -10.19 -16.48 15.66
C ILE A 55 -9.10 -17.54 15.88
N THR A 56 -8.31 -17.39 16.93
CA THR A 56 -7.36 -18.43 17.36
C THR A 56 -7.53 -18.67 18.86
N PHE A 57 -7.82 -19.92 19.24
CA PHE A 57 -7.87 -20.33 20.63
C PHE A 57 -6.52 -20.86 21.11
N PHE A 58 -6.12 -20.48 22.32
CA PHE A 58 -4.88 -20.93 22.94
C PHE A 58 -5.17 -21.97 24.02
N VAL A 59 -5.59 -23.16 23.61
CA VAL A 59 -6.03 -24.24 24.51
C VAL A 59 -4.94 -24.64 25.51
N ASN A 60 -3.67 -24.63 25.09
CA ASN A 60 -2.52 -24.94 25.95
C ASN A 60 -2.31 -23.93 27.09
N ALA A 61 -2.89 -22.73 26.98
CA ALA A 61 -2.84 -21.69 28.01
C ALA A 61 -4.16 -21.59 28.81
N THR A 62 -4.99 -22.64 28.76
CA THR A 62 -6.26 -22.70 29.51
C THR A 62 -5.99 -22.77 31.01
N THR A 63 -6.71 -21.95 31.76
CA THR A 63 -6.70 -21.99 33.24
C THR A 63 -7.98 -22.64 33.76
N ARG A 64 -7.91 -23.25 34.94
CA ARG A 64 -9.02 -24.00 35.55
C ARG A 64 -9.35 -23.43 36.92
N SER A 65 -10.63 -23.36 37.25
CA SER A 65 -11.10 -23.04 38.60
C SER A 65 -12.25 -23.94 39.01
N LEU A 66 -12.26 -24.34 40.28
CA LEU A 66 -13.27 -25.22 40.88
C LEU A 66 -14.10 -24.42 41.88
N HIS A 67 -15.42 -24.59 41.85
CA HIS A 67 -16.31 -24.03 42.87
C HIS A 67 -17.50 -24.93 43.14
N GLU A 68 -17.96 -24.93 44.39
CA GLU A 68 -19.18 -25.62 44.81
C GLU A 68 -20.41 -24.97 44.18
N THR A 69 -21.44 -25.78 43.92
CA THR A 69 -22.70 -25.34 43.34
C THR A 69 -23.83 -26.29 43.74
N THR A 70 -25.06 -25.83 43.55
CA THR A 70 -26.24 -26.69 43.51
C THR A 70 -26.64 -26.94 42.06
N ILE A 71 -26.85 -28.20 41.70
CA ILE A 71 -27.24 -28.65 40.36
C ILE A 71 -28.72 -29.04 40.39
N GLN A 72 -29.49 -28.48 39.47
CA GLN A 72 -30.89 -28.87 39.25
C GLN A 72 -30.95 -30.07 38.32
N GLN A 73 -31.37 -31.21 38.86
CA GLN A 73 -31.60 -32.43 38.09
C GLN A 73 -33.09 -32.63 37.89
N TYR A 74 -33.51 -32.77 36.63
CA TYR A 74 -34.91 -33.03 36.30
C TYR A 74 -35.36 -34.37 36.89
N ASN A 75 -36.52 -34.37 37.52
CA ASN A 75 -37.16 -35.55 38.06
C ASN A 75 -38.03 -36.21 36.98
N PRO A 76 -37.66 -37.39 36.42
CA PRO A 76 -38.44 -38.04 35.37
C PRO A 76 -39.87 -38.41 35.81
N TRP A 77 -40.08 -38.61 37.12
CA TRP A 77 -41.37 -38.97 37.69
C TRP A 77 -42.29 -37.77 37.96
N SER A 78 -41.81 -36.54 37.77
CA SER A 78 -42.60 -35.31 37.96
C SER A 78 -43.87 -35.24 37.12
N ARG A 79 -43.88 -35.91 35.96
CA ARG A 79 -45.04 -35.97 35.05
C ARG A 79 -46.01 -37.11 35.36
N MET A 80 -45.73 -37.93 36.38
CA MET A 80 -46.52 -39.12 36.70
C MET A 80 -47.76 -38.83 37.56
N GLY A 81 -48.09 -37.55 37.76
CA GLY A 81 -49.39 -37.07 38.25
C GLY A 81 -49.39 -36.54 39.68
N SER A 82 -50.33 -35.65 39.97
CA SER A 82 -50.53 -34.89 41.22
C SER A 82 -50.80 -35.71 42.49
N ALA A 83 -50.73 -37.04 42.42
CA ALA A 83 -51.01 -37.92 43.56
C ALA A 83 -49.84 -38.03 44.56
N TYR A 84 -48.60 -37.75 44.11
CA TYR A 84 -47.39 -37.94 44.93
C TYR A 84 -46.62 -36.65 45.25
N GLY A 85 -47.01 -35.50 44.67
CA GLY A 85 -46.44 -34.19 45.04
C GLY A 85 -44.93 -34.03 44.78
N GLU A 86 -44.34 -34.90 43.96
CA GLU A 86 -42.91 -34.89 43.66
C GLU A 86 -42.50 -33.61 42.92
N PRO A 87 -41.40 -32.94 43.32
CA PRO A 87 -40.94 -31.73 42.67
C PRO A 87 -40.45 -32.02 41.25
N GLU A 88 -40.59 -31.04 40.36
CA GLU A 88 -40.11 -31.14 38.97
C GLU A 88 -38.59 -31.30 38.87
N TYR A 89 -37.87 -30.79 39.87
CA TYR A 89 -36.41 -30.84 39.96
C TYR A 89 -35.95 -31.18 41.37
N TYR A 90 -34.85 -31.93 41.46
CA TYR A 90 -34.07 -32.07 42.68
C TYR A 90 -32.85 -31.15 42.65
N ASN A 91 -32.54 -30.55 43.80
CA ASN A 91 -31.33 -29.77 44.01
C ASN A 91 -30.27 -30.68 44.62
N LEU A 92 -29.17 -30.90 43.91
CA LEU A 92 -28.07 -31.76 44.34
C LEU A 92 -26.80 -30.94 44.50
N ASP A 93 -26.04 -31.19 45.57
CA ASP A 93 -24.73 -30.58 45.74
C ASP A 93 -23.75 -31.15 44.69
N GLY A 94 -22.94 -30.27 44.13
CA GLY A 94 -21.96 -30.62 43.13
C GLY A 94 -20.90 -29.54 42.94
N TYR A 95 -20.12 -29.72 41.89
CA TYR A 95 -19.00 -28.86 41.55
C TYR A 95 -19.11 -28.38 40.11
N ASN A 96 -18.73 -27.12 39.92
CA ASN A 96 -18.50 -26.54 38.61
C ASN A 96 -17.00 -26.41 38.38
N ILE A 97 -16.55 -26.92 37.24
CA ILE A 97 -15.19 -26.80 36.75
C ILE A 97 -15.21 -25.84 35.57
N ASP A 98 -14.64 -24.67 35.79
CA ASP A 98 -14.58 -23.60 34.80
C ASP A 98 -13.23 -23.62 34.09
N PHE A 99 -13.28 -23.76 32.77
CA PHE A 99 -12.14 -23.68 31.87
C PHE A 99 -12.13 -22.32 31.22
N LYS A 100 -11.16 -21.49 31.58
CA LYS A 100 -10.97 -20.15 31.00
C LYS A 100 -9.94 -20.25 29.88
N ILE A 101 -10.41 -20.15 28.63
CA ILE A 101 -9.62 -20.31 27.41
C ILE A 101 -9.32 -18.94 26.81
N PRO A 102 -8.03 -18.56 26.66
CA PRO A 102 -7.65 -17.35 25.95
C PRO A 102 -7.87 -17.50 24.43
N PHE A 103 -8.25 -16.41 23.78
CA PHE A 103 -8.35 -16.33 22.32
C PHE A 103 -7.82 -14.99 21.77
N ALA A 104 -7.40 -15.00 20.51
CA ALA A 104 -7.07 -13.83 19.70
C ALA A 104 -7.98 -13.76 18.46
N GLY A 105 -7.98 -12.60 17.80
CA GLY A 105 -8.83 -12.30 16.66
C GLY A 105 -10.04 -11.44 17.02
N ASP A 106 -10.90 -11.21 16.03
CA ASP A 106 -12.07 -10.34 16.18
C ASP A 106 -13.18 -11.02 17.00
N SER A 107 -13.39 -10.53 18.22
CA SER A 107 -14.38 -11.07 19.17
C SER A 107 -15.83 -11.07 18.66
N ILE A 108 -16.17 -10.26 17.65
CA ILE A 108 -17.50 -10.25 17.03
C ILE A 108 -17.78 -11.58 16.33
N LEU A 109 -16.75 -12.20 15.72
CA LEU A 109 -16.88 -13.46 15.00
C LEU A 109 -17.38 -14.61 15.88
N LEU A 110 -17.04 -14.61 17.18
CA LEU A 110 -17.53 -15.61 18.13
C LEU A 110 -19.03 -15.48 18.41
N LYS A 111 -19.63 -14.34 18.11
CA LYS A 111 -21.07 -14.10 18.28
C LYS A 111 -21.86 -14.49 17.02
N CYS A 112 -21.22 -14.43 15.86
CA CYS A 112 -21.84 -14.68 14.56
C CYS A 112 -21.91 -16.17 14.24
N GLN A 113 -22.97 -16.61 13.56
CA GLN A 113 -23.06 -17.98 13.07
C GLN A 113 -22.34 -18.12 11.71
N PRO A 114 -21.47 -19.13 11.50
CA PRO A 114 -20.92 -19.43 10.19
C PRO A 114 -21.99 -20.01 9.25
N SER A 115 -21.76 -19.86 7.94
CA SER A 115 -22.61 -20.43 6.88
C SER A 115 -22.67 -21.96 6.94
N THR A 116 -21.55 -22.59 7.29
CA THR A 116 -21.46 -24.02 7.62
C THR A 116 -21.39 -24.17 9.14
N TYR A 117 -22.37 -24.84 9.75
CA TYR A 117 -22.46 -24.99 11.19
C TYR A 117 -22.89 -26.40 11.59
N THR A 118 -22.56 -26.78 12.83
CA THR A 118 -23.04 -28.02 13.44
C THR A 118 -24.26 -27.75 14.31
N PHE A 119 -25.19 -28.70 14.40
CA PHE A 119 -26.40 -28.57 15.20
C PHE A 119 -26.11 -28.85 16.69
N THR A 120 -25.33 -27.95 17.31
CA THR A 120 -24.93 -28.02 18.71
C THR A 120 -25.02 -26.64 19.37
N SER A 121 -25.00 -26.62 20.70
CA SER A 121 -25.04 -25.39 21.48
C SER A 121 -23.66 -25.05 22.03
N TYR A 122 -23.20 -23.83 21.78
CA TYR A 122 -21.90 -23.31 22.24
C TYR A 122 -22.09 -22.45 23.48
N GLU A 123 -22.55 -23.08 24.56
CA GLU A 123 -22.82 -22.38 25.81
C GLU A 123 -21.54 -22.12 26.60
N ILE A 124 -21.38 -20.84 26.96
CA ILE A 124 -20.31 -20.31 27.80
C ILE A 124 -20.91 -19.58 29.00
N VAL A 125 -20.18 -19.57 30.11
CA VAL A 125 -20.60 -18.88 31.35
C VAL A 125 -20.09 -17.45 31.43
N ASP A 126 -18.92 -17.17 30.85
CA ASP A 126 -18.33 -15.83 30.81
C ASP A 126 -17.65 -15.55 29.47
N PHE A 127 -17.67 -14.28 29.07
CA PHE A 127 -17.09 -13.78 27.82
C PHE A 127 -16.37 -12.45 28.03
N GLN A 128 -15.06 -12.46 27.83
CA GLN A 128 -14.21 -11.28 27.86
C GLN A 128 -13.72 -11.02 26.44
N ARG A 129 -14.03 -9.83 25.90
CA ARG A 129 -13.60 -9.45 24.54
C ARG A 129 -12.08 -9.33 24.48
N SER A 130 -11.51 -9.71 23.35
CA SER A 130 -10.16 -9.31 23.01
C SER A 130 -10.12 -7.78 22.87
N THR A 131 -9.01 -7.18 23.31
CA THR A 131 -8.72 -5.77 23.05
C THR A 131 -7.43 -5.70 22.24
N GLU A 132 -7.06 -4.51 21.76
CA GLU A 132 -5.79 -4.32 21.06
C GLU A 132 -4.56 -4.68 21.92
N SER A 133 -4.70 -4.72 23.26
CA SER A 133 -3.60 -4.95 24.21
C SER A 133 -3.75 -6.21 25.06
N SER A 134 -4.86 -6.94 24.95
CA SER A 134 -5.14 -8.12 25.77
C SER A 134 -5.88 -9.20 24.98
N TYR A 135 -5.54 -10.47 25.26
CA TYR A 135 -6.34 -11.60 24.78
C TYR A 135 -7.77 -11.51 25.30
N GLY A 136 -8.70 -12.03 24.49
CA GLY A 136 -10.05 -12.32 24.95
C GLY A 136 -10.08 -13.63 25.71
N TYR A 137 -11.13 -13.86 26.48
CA TYR A 137 -11.34 -15.12 27.17
C TYR A 137 -12.78 -15.60 27.01
N ILE A 138 -12.92 -16.91 26.85
CA ILE A 138 -14.21 -17.59 26.99
C ILE A 138 -14.10 -18.54 28.18
N THR A 139 -15.19 -18.69 28.94
CA THR A 139 -15.24 -19.66 30.04
C THR A 139 -16.28 -20.72 29.74
N ILE A 140 -15.81 -21.97 29.66
CA ILE A 140 -16.66 -23.15 29.50
C ILE A 140 -16.77 -23.85 30.85
N ARG A 141 -18.00 -24.18 31.25
CA ARG A 141 -18.29 -24.86 32.50
C ARG A 141 -18.67 -26.31 32.26
N LEU A 142 -18.06 -27.21 33.03
CA LEU A 142 -18.53 -28.56 33.22
C LEU A 142 -19.08 -28.68 34.65
N SER A 143 -20.29 -29.25 34.78
CA SER A 143 -20.96 -29.39 36.06
C SER A 143 -21.13 -30.88 36.37
N TYR A 144 -20.77 -31.28 37.59
CA TYR A 144 -20.86 -32.65 38.04
C TYR A 144 -21.41 -32.68 39.48
N THR A 145 -22.32 -33.61 39.75
CA THR A 145 -22.80 -33.87 41.11
C THR A 145 -21.67 -34.44 41.97
N ASN A 146 -21.82 -34.33 43.29
CA ASN A 146 -20.90 -34.95 44.25
C ASN A 146 -20.74 -36.46 44.01
N GLN A 147 -21.80 -37.15 43.59
CA GLN A 147 -21.75 -38.58 43.30
C GLN A 147 -20.93 -38.89 42.05
N GLU A 148 -21.09 -38.11 40.98
CA GLU A 148 -20.32 -38.29 39.73
C GLU A 148 -18.83 -38.04 39.95
N ILE A 149 -18.44 -36.94 40.60
CA ILE A 149 -17.03 -36.64 40.90
C ILE A 149 -16.39 -37.77 41.73
N LYS A 150 -17.10 -38.27 42.75
CA LYS A 150 -16.60 -39.39 43.56
C LYS A 150 -16.48 -40.69 42.76
N SER A 151 -17.39 -40.92 41.81
CA SER A 151 -17.36 -42.12 40.96
C SER A 151 -16.18 -42.18 40.01
N PHE A 152 -15.55 -41.03 39.68
CA PHE A 152 -14.38 -40.99 38.80
C PHE A 152 -13.10 -41.51 39.45
N GLY A 153 -13.01 -41.51 40.79
CA GLY A 153 -11.87 -42.06 41.53
C GLY A 153 -10.52 -41.52 41.05
N GLU A 154 -9.56 -42.42 40.79
CA GLU A 154 -8.21 -42.08 40.31
C GLU A 154 -8.20 -41.50 38.88
N GLN A 155 -9.27 -41.70 38.09
CA GLN A 155 -9.38 -41.23 36.70
C GLN A 155 -9.99 -39.83 36.58
N LEU A 156 -10.18 -39.12 37.70
CA LEU A 156 -10.84 -37.82 37.76
C LEU A 156 -10.29 -36.83 36.73
N GLU A 157 -8.97 -36.63 36.70
CA GLU A 157 -8.30 -35.69 35.79
C GLU A 157 -8.50 -36.09 34.32
N GLU A 158 -8.27 -37.36 33.97
CA GLU A 158 -8.42 -37.86 32.60
C GLU A 158 -9.87 -37.71 32.09
N LYS A 159 -10.86 -38.02 32.93
CA LYS A 159 -12.29 -37.91 32.59
C LYS A 159 -12.69 -36.46 32.35
N ILE A 160 -12.25 -35.55 33.22
CA ILE A 160 -12.50 -34.12 33.10
C ILE A 160 -11.84 -33.57 31.83
N ASP A 161 -10.58 -33.93 31.56
CA ASP A 161 -9.85 -33.50 30.37
C ASP A 161 -10.50 -34.00 29.09
N THR A 162 -10.93 -35.26 29.08
CA THR A 162 -11.63 -35.86 27.94
C THR A 162 -12.97 -35.17 27.69
N ALA A 163 -13.74 -34.91 28.74
CA ALA A 163 -15.01 -34.19 28.64
C ALA A 163 -14.81 -32.76 28.11
N PHE A 164 -13.78 -32.07 28.60
CA PHE A 164 -13.41 -30.74 28.11
C PHE A 164 -13.01 -30.79 26.63
N LYS A 165 -12.08 -31.67 26.24
CA LYS A 165 -11.63 -31.81 24.85
C LYS A 165 -12.79 -32.13 23.90
N ASN A 166 -13.67 -33.05 24.27
CA ASN A 166 -14.84 -33.41 23.46
C ASN A 166 -15.79 -32.24 23.30
N ARG A 167 -16.04 -31.47 24.38
CA ARG A 167 -16.88 -30.27 24.31
C ARG A 167 -16.22 -29.18 23.47
N PHE A 168 -14.91 -28.98 23.63
CA PHE A 168 -14.15 -27.92 22.96
C PHE A 168 -13.92 -28.19 21.48
N LYS A 169 -13.82 -29.46 21.07
CA LYS A 169 -13.66 -29.86 19.67
C LYS A 169 -14.68 -29.18 18.73
N ASN A 170 -15.94 -29.11 19.16
CA ASN A 170 -16.98 -28.44 18.37
C ASN A 170 -16.68 -26.94 18.19
N PHE A 171 -16.13 -26.27 19.21
CA PHE A 171 -15.74 -24.86 19.13
C PHE A 171 -14.58 -24.68 18.14
N GLU A 172 -13.59 -25.58 18.14
CA GLU A 172 -12.48 -25.55 17.19
C GLU A 172 -12.96 -25.73 15.75
N GLU A 173 -13.75 -26.77 15.49
CA GLU A 173 -14.31 -27.06 14.16
C GLU A 173 -15.12 -25.87 13.63
N THR A 174 -15.98 -25.30 14.48
CA THR A 174 -16.84 -24.18 14.10
C THR A 174 -16.05 -22.90 13.87
N SER A 175 -15.05 -22.64 14.71
CA SER A 175 -14.12 -21.53 14.48
C SER A 175 -13.31 -21.72 13.19
N GLY A 176 -13.03 -22.96 12.80
CA GLY A 176 -12.44 -23.31 11.51
C GLY A 176 -13.31 -22.86 10.34
N TYR A 177 -14.63 -23.12 10.38
CA TYR A 177 -15.56 -22.65 9.35
C TYR A 177 -15.62 -21.12 9.28
N VAL A 178 -15.72 -20.45 10.43
CA VAL A 178 -15.66 -18.98 10.52
C VAL A 178 -14.37 -18.43 9.91
N ASN A 179 -13.23 -19.02 10.28
CA ASN A 179 -11.91 -18.59 9.81
C ASN A 179 -11.72 -18.79 8.31
N ASN A 180 -12.33 -19.82 7.72
CA ASN A 180 -12.29 -20.04 6.28
C ASN A 180 -13.06 -18.92 5.54
N GLU A 181 -14.24 -18.53 6.01
CA GLU A 181 -14.97 -17.38 5.44
C GLU A 181 -14.16 -16.08 5.55
N VAL A 182 -13.56 -15.83 6.72
CA VAL A 182 -12.69 -14.66 6.95
C VAL A 182 -11.47 -14.68 6.03
N ARG A 183 -10.86 -15.84 5.79
CA ARG A 183 -9.71 -15.97 4.90
C ARG A 183 -10.09 -15.64 3.46
N SER A 184 -11.17 -16.22 2.95
CA SER A 184 -11.68 -15.92 1.61
C SER A 184 -12.06 -14.45 1.45
N TYR A 185 -12.64 -13.84 2.48
CA TYR A 185 -12.91 -12.40 2.52
C TYR A 185 -11.62 -11.57 2.44
N ASN A 186 -10.63 -11.85 3.29
CA ASN A 186 -9.37 -11.10 3.34
C ASN A 186 -8.57 -11.24 2.04
N GLU A 187 -8.60 -12.41 1.39
CA GLU A 187 -7.96 -12.64 0.08
C GLU A 187 -8.57 -11.78 -1.03
N GLN A 188 -9.88 -11.49 -0.95
CA GLN A 188 -10.60 -10.65 -1.92
C GLN A 188 -10.62 -9.17 -1.53
N LEU A 189 -10.17 -8.82 -0.33
CA LEU A 189 -10.31 -7.46 0.20
C LEU A 189 -9.48 -6.46 -0.60
N GLU A 190 -8.23 -6.78 -0.94
CA GLU A 190 -7.36 -5.86 -1.67
C GLU A 190 -7.94 -5.52 -3.06
N SER A 191 -8.38 -6.54 -3.81
CA SER A 191 -8.99 -6.32 -5.13
C SER A 191 -10.28 -5.50 -5.05
N THR A 192 -11.10 -5.76 -4.02
CA THR A 192 -12.32 -4.97 -3.74
C THR A 192 -11.99 -3.51 -3.40
N VAL A 193 -10.98 -3.27 -2.56
CA VAL A 193 -10.50 -1.92 -2.20
C VAL A 193 -10.00 -1.19 -3.45
N ARG A 194 -9.17 -1.84 -4.28
CA ARG A 194 -8.67 -1.28 -5.54
C ARG A 194 -9.81 -0.88 -6.47
N GLN A 195 -10.81 -1.75 -6.64
CA GLN A 195 -11.98 -1.46 -7.47
C GLN A 195 -12.74 -0.23 -6.95
N LEU A 196 -13.08 -0.19 -5.67
CA LEU A 196 -13.84 0.92 -5.07
C LEU A 196 -13.08 2.25 -5.13
N LEU A 197 -11.77 2.23 -4.90
CA LEU A 197 -10.92 3.42 -5.04
C LEU A 197 -10.84 3.90 -6.50
N ASN A 198 -10.71 2.98 -7.46
CA ASN A 198 -10.69 3.34 -8.87
C ASN A 198 -12.03 3.95 -9.33
N GLU A 199 -13.17 3.37 -8.89
CA GLU A 199 -14.50 3.96 -9.11
C GLU A 199 -14.62 5.37 -8.52
N ARG A 200 -14.10 5.58 -7.30
CA ARG A 200 -14.10 6.89 -6.63
C ARG A 200 -13.20 7.91 -7.34
N LYS A 201 -12.03 7.47 -7.82
CA LYS A 201 -11.05 8.29 -8.53
C LYS A 201 -11.56 8.70 -9.91
N ASN A 202 -12.18 7.79 -10.65
CA ASN A 202 -12.80 8.11 -11.94
C ASN A 202 -13.89 9.17 -11.76
N LYS A 203 -14.77 9.02 -10.75
CA LYS A 203 -15.78 10.04 -10.42
C LYS A 203 -15.18 11.41 -10.08
N ALA A 204 -14.07 11.45 -9.32
CA ALA A 204 -13.38 12.70 -8.99
C ALA A 204 -12.73 13.34 -10.22
N SER A 205 -12.12 12.53 -11.09
CA SER A 205 -11.48 12.98 -12.33
C SER A 205 -12.50 13.54 -13.33
N ASP A 206 -13.66 12.91 -13.45
CA ASP A 206 -14.78 13.39 -14.28
C ASP A 206 -15.27 14.75 -13.78
N PHE A 207 -15.44 14.89 -12.45
CA PHE A 207 -15.82 16.16 -11.83
C PHE A 207 -14.79 17.26 -12.07
N PHE A 208 -13.49 16.96 -11.92
CA PHE A 208 -12.42 17.92 -12.18
C PHE A 208 -12.33 18.33 -13.66
N SER A 209 -12.52 17.39 -14.57
CA SER A 209 -12.52 17.63 -16.02
C SER A 209 -13.72 18.51 -16.43
N ILE A 210 -14.90 18.26 -15.86
CA ILE A 210 -16.11 19.05 -16.07
C ILE A 210 -15.98 20.45 -15.44
N SER A 211 -15.45 20.55 -14.21
CA SER A 211 -15.21 21.83 -13.51
C SER A 211 -14.19 22.72 -14.25
N LYS A 212 -13.12 22.11 -14.78
CA LYS A 212 -12.12 22.78 -15.63
C LYS A 212 -12.72 23.25 -16.97
N ALA A 213 -13.59 22.44 -17.59
CA ALA A 213 -14.34 22.84 -18.78
C ALA A 213 -15.33 23.99 -18.52
N LEU A 214 -15.84 24.10 -17.28
CA LEU A 214 -16.82 25.12 -16.86
C LEU A 214 -16.20 26.40 -16.25
N LYS A 215 -14.86 26.51 -16.14
CA LYS A 215 -14.14 27.69 -15.60
C LYS A 215 -14.61 28.16 -14.21
N ILE A 216 -14.92 27.26 -13.30
CA ILE A 216 -15.35 27.62 -11.93
C ILE A 216 -14.12 27.62 -10.99
N PRO A 217 -13.79 28.75 -10.32
CA PRO A 217 -12.67 28.81 -9.38
C PRO A 217 -13.02 28.12 -8.04
N LEU A 218 -12.16 27.21 -7.58
CA LEU A 218 -12.29 26.52 -6.30
C LEU A 218 -11.67 27.37 -5.17
N ASN A 219 -12.49 27.75 -4.19
CA ASN A 219 -12.04 28.43 -2.98
C ASN A 219 -11.61 27.40 -1.93
N LEU A 220 -10.37 27.48 -1.46
CA LEU A 220 -9.89 26.79 -0.26
C LEU A 220 -10.15 27.67 0.96
N ASN A 221 -10.63 27.09 2.07
CA ASN A 221 -10.72 27.81 3.32
C ASN A 221 -10.04 27.07 4.49
N SER A 222 -9.49 27.92 5.36
CA SER A 222 -8.61 27.72 6.50
C SER A 222 -9.27 27.09 7.72
N SER A 223 -8.58 26.16 8.40
CA SER A 223 -8.31 26.18 9.86
C SER A 223 -7.95 24.79 10.41
N ALA A 224 -6.80 24.68 11.09
CA ALA A 224 -6.50 23.60 12.04
C ALA A 224 -5.60 24.15 13.16
N PRO A 225 -5.86 23.79 14.44
CA PRO A 225 -4.73 23.43 15.31
C PRO A 225 -4.99 22.34 16.39
N ASN A 226 -3.96 21.47 16.53
CA ASN A 226 -3.25 20.93 17.71
C ASN A 226 -3.97 20.22 18.90
N LEU A 227 -3.50 19.03 19.30
CA LEU A 227 -2.51 18.74 20.39
C LEU A 227 -2.47 17.22 20.77
N THR A 228 -1.29 16.72 21.19
CA THR A 228 -0.98 15.36 21.72
C THR A 228 -1.03 15.32 23.27
N PRO A 229 -1.07 14.15 23.98
CA PRO A 229 0.15 13.38 24.35
C PRO A 229 -0.02 11.84 24.59
N ILE A 230 1.09 11.13 24.88
CA ILE A 230 1.37 9.66 24.82
C ILE A 230 1.30 8.95 26.22
N PRO A 231 1.07 7.62 26.30
CA PRO A 231 2.03 6.74 27.03
C PRO A 231 2.27 5.30 26.47
N LEU A 232 3.55 4.88 26.61
CA LEU A 232 4.27 3.57 26.65
C LEU A 232 3.80 2.26 25.95
N LYS A 233 4.80 1.56 25.38
CA LYS A 233 4.75 0.57 24.27
C LYS A 233 4.87 -0.91 24.67
N LYS A 234 4.23 -1.77 23.87
CA LYS A 234 4.70 -3.09 23.38
C LYS A 234 4.81 -3.00 21.83
N PRO A 235 5.42 -3.96 21.09
CA PRO A 235 5.62 -3.80 19.65
C PRO A 235 4.25 -3.65 18.97
N HIS A 236 4.03 -2.44 18.50
CA HIS A 236 2.76 -1.94 18.02
C HIS A 236 2.40 -2.66 16.72
N ARG A 237 1.13 -3.05 16.53
CA ARG A 237 0.57 -2.96 15.17
C ARG A 237 0.87 -1.53 14.73
N ALA A 238 1.66 -1.36 13.67
CA ALA A 238 2.03 -0.03 13.19
C ALA A 238 0.80 0.89 13.24
N ASN A 239 0.91 2.03 13.93
CA ASN A 239 -0.14 3.06 13.91
C ASN A 239 -0.35 3.43 12.46
N LEU A 240 -1.42 2.92 11.85
CA LEU A 240 -1.84 3.30 10.52
C LEU A 240 -2.65 4.58 10.69
N ASN A 241 -1.96 5.70 10.59
CA ASN A 241 -2.67 6.94 10.35
C ASN A 241 -3.27 6.85 8.93
N GLU A 242 -4.44 7.45 8.70
CA GLU A 242 -4.87 7.72 7.31
C GLU A 242 -3.69 8.36 6.57
N PRO A 243 -3.47 8.04 5.28
CA PRO A 243 -2.42 8.68 4.49
C PRO A 243 -2.49 10.18 4.76
N LYS A 244 -1.39 10.76 5.24
CA LYS A 244 -1.38 12.17 5.60
C LYS A 244 -1.84 12.93 4.36
N GLN A 245 -2.86 13.78 4.52
CA GLN A 245 -3.13 14.81 3.52
C GLN A 245 -1.79 15.51 3.30
N HIS A 246 -1.24 15.37 2.10
CA HIS A 246 -0.15 16.23 1.70
C HIS A 246 -0.74 17.63 1.73
N ALA A 247 -0.29 18.47 2.67
CA ALA A 247 -0.48 19.92 2.57
C ALA A 247 -0.15 20.30 1.12
N PRO A 248 -0.94 21.21 0.48
CA PRO A 248 -0.86 21.47 -0.95
C PRO A 248 0.61 21.50 -1.33
N GLU A 249 1.02 20.47 -2.10
CA GLU A 249 2.42 20.07 -2.18
C GLU A 249 3.26 21.32 -2.46
N LYS A 250 4.27 21.58 -1.60
CA LYS A 250 5.45 22.25 -2.14
C LYS A 250 5.85 21.38 -3.32
N GLN A 251 5.75 21.94 -4.52
CA GLN A 251 5.96 21.24 -5.78
C GLN A 251 7.19 20.32 -5.66
N TYR A 252 6.95 19.01 -5.50
CA TYR A 252 8.01 18.00 -5.36
C TYR A 252 8.48 17.51 -6.73
N TYR A 253 7.79 17.92 -7.79
CA TYR A 253 8.35 17.97 -9.13
C TYR A 253 9.27 19.18 -9.21
N ILE A 254 10.39 19.05 -9.93
CA ILE A 254 11.15 20.22 -10.33
C ILE A 254 10.19 21.19 -11.03
N ASP A 255 10.08 22.43 -10.58
CA ASP A 255 9.17 23.38 -11.20
C ASP A 255 9.65 23.72 -12.63
N ASP A 256 8.83 24.41 -13.43
CA ASP A 256 9.23 24.72 -14.81
C ASP A 256 10.47 25.63 -14.84
N ALA A 257 10.63 26.51 -13.86
CA ALA A 257 11.76 27.43 -13.81
C ALA A 257 13.07 26.70 -13.47
N ASP A 258 13.06 25.81 -12.48
CA ASP A 258 14.21 24.98 -12.08
C ASP A 258 14.58 24.01 -13.21
N PHE A 259 13.60 23.39 -13.89
CA PHE A 259 13.87 22.51 -15.03
C PHE A 259 14.52 23.28 -16.19
N GLU A 260 13.97 24.43 -16.54
CA GLU A 260 14.52 25.29 -17.57
C GLU A 260 15.91 25.80 -17.20
N ASN A 261 16.16 26.04 -15.91
CA ASN A 261 17.47 26.45 -15.41
C ASN A 261 18.49 25.30 -15.53
N ILE A 262 18.14 24.06 -15.18
CA ILE A 262 19.00 22.89 -15.37
C ILE A 262 19.31 22.68 -16.85
N VAL A 263 18.29 22.69 -17.72
CA VAL A 263 18.49 22.58 -19.18
C VAL A 263 19.38 23.70 -19.72
N ARG A 264 19.23 24.92 -19.19
CA ARG A 264 20.10 26.06 -19.54
C ARG A 264 21.55 25.84 -19.08
N ILE A 265 21.78 25.30 -17.90
CA ILE A 265 23.14 24.98 -17.40
C ILE A 265 23.77 23.88 -18.26
N ILE A 266 23.01 22.83 -18.59
CA ILE A 266 23.44 21.78 -19.53
C ILE A 266 23.78 22.42 -20.89
N HIS A 267 23.01 23.41 -21.35
CA HIS A 267 23.30 24.13 -22.58
C HIS A 267 24.60 24.91 -22.54
N ILE A 268 24.82 25.70 -21.50
CA ILE A 268 26.08 26.43 -21.30
C ILE A 268 27.26 25.45 -21.28
N CYS A 269 27.10 24.33 -20.59
CA CYS A 269 28.12 23.28 -20.54
C CYS A 269 28.37 22.67 -21.93
N GLY A 270 27.31 22.34 -22.68
CA GLY A 270 27.40 21.79 -24.02
C GLY A 270 28.10 22.73 -25.01
N THR A 271 27.81 24.03 -24.94
CA THR A 271 28.52 25.03 -25.76
C THR A 271 30.02 25.08 -25.42
N ALA A 272 30.38 25.01 -24.13
CA ALA A 272 31.79 24.93 -23.73
C ALA A 272 32.48 23.64 -24.25
N LEU A 273 31.75 22.51 -24.31
CA LEU A 273 32.24 21.27 -24.91
C LEU A 273 32.51 21.42 -26.41
N GLU A 274 31.61 22.08 -27.14
CA GLU A 274 31.76 22.36 -28.58
C GLU A 274 32.94 23.31 -28.88
N GLU A 275 33.10 24.38 -28.09
CA GLU A 275 34.21 25.34 -28.24
C GLU A 275 35.57 24.67 -28.03
N SER A 276 35.63 23.69 -27.12
CA SER A 276 36.83 22.91 -26.81
C SER A 276 36.77 21.49 -27.38
N ALA A 277 36.13 21.32 -28.55
CA ALA A 277 35.91 20.00 -29.16
C ALA A 277 37.19 19.17 -29.29
N ARG A 278 38.35 19.77 -29.57
CA ARG A 278 39.64 19.05 -29.65
C ARG A 278 40.02 18.33 -28.36
N THR A 279 39.65 18.88 -27.21
CA THR A 279 39.89 18.30 -25.88
C THR A 279 38.84 17.25 -25.58
N PHE A 280 37.56 17.62 -25.70
CA PHE A 280 36.43 16.77 -25.28
C PHE A 280 36.11 15.65 -26.25
N ASN A 281 36.57 15.70 -27.51
CA ASN A 281 36.47 14.56 -28.43
C ASN A 281 37.21 13.32 -27.91
N ARG A 282 38.24 13.51 -27.08
CA ARG A 282 38.99 12.40 -26.45
C ARG A 282 38.19 11.71 -25.35
N PHE A 283 37.21 12.39 -24.77
CA PHE A 283 36.45 11.88 -23.63
C PHE A 283 35.45 10.83 -24.12
N ASN A 284 35.35 9.71 -23.43
CA ASN A 284 34.28 8.74 -23.64
C ASN A 284 32.93 9.25 -23.11
N GLU A 285 31.86 8.50 -23.34
CA GLU A 285 30.50 8.89 -22.90
C GLU A 285 30.41 9.18 -21.39
N GLU A 286 31.04 8.34 -20.57
CA GLU A 286 31.03 8.49 -19.11
C GLU A 286 31.83 9.71 -18.64
N GLU A 287 32.95 10.02 -19.30
CA GLU A 287 33.77 11.19 -19.00
C GLU A 287 33.05 12.50 -19.38
N LEU A 288 32.31 12.52 -20.50
CA LEU A 288 31.47 13.66 -20.90
C LEU A 288 30.30 13.85 -19.93
N ARG A 289 29.66 12.76 -19.50
CA ARG A 289 28.62 12.76 -18.47
C ARG A 289 29.15 13.34 -17.16
N ASP A 290 30.29 12.84 -16.68
CA ASP A 290 30.86 13.25 -15.40
C ASP A 290 31.27 14.73 -15.41
N TYR A 291 31.70 15.25 -16.56
CA TYR A 291 31.93 16.68 -16.74
C TYR A 291 30.64 17.50 -16.57
N ILE A 292 29.55 17.16 -17.27
CA ILE A 292 28.25 17.85 -17.12
C ILE A 292 27.76 17.77 -15.67
N LYS A 293 27.87 16.59 -15.05
CA LYS A 293 27.49 16.37 -13.65
C LYS A 293 28.30 17.24 -12.69
N GLY A 294 29.62 17.38 -12.91
CA GLY A 294 30.47 18.25 -12.10
C GLY A 294 30.01 19.71 -12.11
N ILE A 295 29.62 20.21 -13.29
CA ILE A 295 29.06 21.57 -13.45
C ILE A 295 27.68 21.68 -12.81
N LEU A 296 26.79 20.69 -12.97
CA LEU A 296 25.49 20.72 -12.31
C LEU A 296 25.62 20.71 -10.77
N THR A 297 26.61 19.98 -10.24
CA THR A 297 26.88 19.90 -8.80
C THR A 297 27.34 21.24 -8.22
N SER A 298 28.12 22.04 -8.96
CA SER A 298 28.55 23.37 -8.50
C SER A 298 27.40 24.39 -8.44
N HIS A 299 26.34 24.19 -9.22
CA HIS A 299 25.15 25.06 -9.24
C HIS A 299 24.05 24.60 -8.28
N TYR A 300 24.05 23.32 -7.87
CA TYR A 300 23.02 22.71 -7.02
C TYR A 300 23.64 21.89 -5.88
N GLU A 301 24.39 22.55 -5.00
CA GLU A 301 25.04 21.93 -3.83
C GLU A 301 24.03 21.08 -3.02
N ASN A 302 24.46 19.86 -2.65
CA ASN A 302 23.68 18.87 -1.88
C ASN A 302 22.45 18.23 -2.57
N ALA A 303 22.16 18.52 -3.85
CA ALA A 303 21.03 17.94 -4.59
C ALA A 303 21.43 17.01 -5.76
N VAL A 304 22.68 17.08 -6.24
CA VAL A 304 23.15 16.24 -7.35
C VAL A 304 23.82 14.99 -6.81
N THR A 305 23.14 13.84 -6.91
CA THR A 305 23.69 12.55 -6.50
C THR A 305 24.20 11.79 -7.72
N GLY A 306 25.46 11.37 -7.69
CA GLY A 306 26.01 10.41 -8.67
C GLY A 306 25.72 8.97 -8.30
N GLU A 307 25.37 8.15 -9.30
CA GLU A 307 25.16 6.70 -9.21
C GLU A 307 24.34 6.26 -7.97
N THR A 308 23.02 6.44 -8.04
CA THR A 308 22.08 5.79 -7.10
C THR A 308 21.45 4.57 -7.79
N PHE A 309 21.83 3.38 -7.34
CA PHE A 309 21.26 2.11 -7.80
C PHE A 309 19.82 1.97 -7.28
N ARG A 310 18.81 2.32 -8.09
CA ARG A 310 17.45 1.80 -7.90
C ARG A 310 17.23 0.59 -8.79
N ARG A 311 16.42 -0.33 -8.28
CA ARG A 311 16.24 -1.78 -8.55
C ARG A 311 16.21 -2.29 -10.00
N VAL A 312 16.41 -1.48 -11.04
CA VAL A 312 16.28 -1.87 -12.46
C VAL A 312 17.34 -1.24 -13.41
N GLY A 313 18.26 -0.35 -12.97
CA GLY A 313 19.38 0.05 -13.84
C GLY A 313 20.12 1.35 -13.47
N LYS A 314 21.21 1.62 -14.19
CA LYS A 314 22.10 2.78 -14.05
C LYS A 314 21.54 3.96 -14.87
N THR A 315 21.21 5.08 -14.23
CA THR A 315 20.88 6.35 -14.91
C THR A 315 22.13 7.25 -14.94
N ASP A 316 22.34 8.01 -16.02
CA ASP A 316 23.56 8.81 -16.19
C ASP A 316 23.62 10.04 -15.27
N ILE A 317 22.53 10.81 -15.12
CA ILE A 317 22.48 11.97 -14.21
C ILE A 317 21.13 12.03 -13.51
N GLN A 318 21.15 12.12 -12.17
CA GLN A 318 19.96 12.26 -11.34
C GLN A 318 20.13 13.38 -10.31
N ILE A 319 19.17 14.30 -10.26
CA ILE A 319 19.11 15.35 -9.24
C ILE A 319 17.96 15.01 -8.30
N GLN A 320 18.26 14.91 -7.01
CA GLN A 320 17.33 14.51 -5.96
C GLN A 320 16.98 15.71 -5.06
N ARG A 321 15.73 15.75 -4.61
CA ARG A 321 15.26 16.69 -3.58
C ARG A 321 14.45 15.90 -2.56
N ASP A 322 14.82 15.99 -1.29
CA ASP A 322 14.16 15.32 -0.16
C ASP A 322 13.92 13.79 -0.41
N ASP A 323 14.99 13.06 -0.75
CA ASP A 323 15.02 11.60 -0.98
C ASP A 323 14.25 11.07 -2.22
N LYS A 324 13.86 11.95 -3.16
CA LYS A 324 13.19 11.59 -4.42
C LYS A 324 13.84 12.23 -5.65
N ALA A 325 13.80 11.51 -6.79
CA ALA A 325 14.27 12.01 -8.09
C ALA A 325 13.43 13.21 -8.51
N ALA A 326 14.07 14.35 -8.78
CA ALA A 326 13.41 15.55 -9.28
C ALA A 326 13.72 15.80 -10.78
N PHE A 327 14.87 15.33 -11.26
CA PHE A 327 15.29 15.43 -12.66
C PHE A 327 16.14 14.20 -13.03
N ILE A 328 15.88 13.66 -14.22
CA ILE A 328 16.60 12.51 -14.78
C ILE A 328 17.12 12.92 -16.16
N ALA A 329 18.42 12.71 -16.39
CA ALA A 329 19.01 12.85 -17.71
C ALA A 329 19.84 11.63 -18.10
N GLU A 330 19.76 11.29 -19.39
CA GLU A 330 20.61 10.29 -20.05
C GLU A 330 21.61 11.01 -20.96
N CYS A 331 22.86 10.53 -20.99
CA CYS A 331 23.92 11.05 -21.84
C CYS A 331 24.33 9.97 -22.86
N LYS A 332 24.30 10.30 -24.15
CA LYS A 332 24.68 9.34 -25.20
C LYS A 332 25.59 9.92 -26.26
N VAL A 333 26.54 9.14 -26.74
CA VAL A 333 27.26 9.46 -27.98
C VAL A 333 26.40 9.03 -29.18
N TRP A 334 26.25 9.92 -30.16
CA TRP A 334 25.47 9.66 -31.37
C TRP A 334 26.09 8.54 -32.22
N HIS A 335 25.29 7.50 -32.46
CA HIS A 335 25.64 6.38 -33.34
C HIS A 335 24.49 6.02 -34.31
N GLY A 336 23.56 6.94 -34.53
CA GLY A 336 22.42 6.78 -35.44
C GLY A 336 21.06 6.87 -34.75
N ILE A 337 20.02 7.07 -35.56
CA ILE A 337 18.66 7.37 -35.07
C ILE A 337 18.02 6.23 -34.26
N LYS A 338 18.41 4.98 -34.55
CA LYS A 338 17.91 3.82 -33.80
C LYS A 338 18.37 3.85 -32.34
N LEU A 339 19.67 4.02 -32.12
CA LEU A 339 20.25 4.11 -30.77
C LEU A 339 19.79 5.38 -30.03
N PHE A 340 19.50 6.46 -30.76
CA PHE A 340 18.83 7.62 -30.20
C PHE A 340 17.43 7.30 -29.67
N SER A 341 16.62 6.54 -30.43
CA SER A 341 15.30 6.09 -29.99
C SER A 341 15.41 5.14 -28.78
N ASP A 342 16.34 4.18 -28.83
CA ASP A 342 16.58 3.24 -27.74
C ASP A 342 16.97 3.96 -26.43
N ALA A 343 17.75 5.05 -26.52
CA ALA A 343 18.11 5.88 -25.38
C ALA A 343 16.91 6.62 -24.75
N ILE A 344 15.95 7.04 -25.58
CA ILE A 344 14.70 7.63 -25.10
C ILE A 344 13.87 6.57 -24.39
N ASP A 345 13.74 5.37 -24.96
CA ASP A 345 13.01 4.27 -24.33
C ASP A 345 13.66 3.87 -22.99
N GLN A 346 14.98 3.88 -22.92
CA GLN A 346 15.75 3.66 -21.70
C GLN A 346 15.45 4.75 -20.64
N LEU A 347 15.43 6.02 -21.03
CA LEU A 347 15.06 7.15 -20.17
C LEU A 347 13.65 6.98 -19.59
N PHE A 348 12.69 6.52 -20.40
CA PHE A 348 11.32 6.21 -19.94
C PHE A 348 11.25 5.00 -19.02
N CYS A 349 12.06 3.95 -19.25
CA CYS A 349 12.14 2.80 -18.35
C CYS A 349 12.61 3.19 -16.94
N TYR A 350 13.48 4.19 -16.82
CA TYR A 350 13.96 4.68 -15.53
C TYR A 350 13.01 5.67 -14.85
N ALA A 351 12.24 6.42 -15.63
CA ALA A 351 11.26 7.36 -15.13
C ALA A 351 10.11 6.61 -14.44
N THR A 352 9.81 6.97 -13.19
CA THR A 352 8.59 6.54 -12.50
C THR A 352 7.38 7.30 -13.02
N TRP A 353 6.18 6.92 -12.58
CA TRP A 353 4.95 7.64 -12.94
C TRP A 353 4.90 9.10 -12.44
N LYS A 354 5.78 9.47 -11.49
CA LYS A 354 5.93 10.84 -10.96
C LYS A 354 6.92 11.69 -11.76
N ASP A 355 7.79 11.08 -12.56
CA ASP A 355 8.84 11.78 -13.31
C ASP A 355 8.28 12.30 -14.65
N THR A 356 7.80 13.55 -14.65
CA THR A 356 7.19 14.18 -15.83
C THR A 356 8.15 15.06 -16.63
N LYS A 357 9.44 15.11 -16.23
CA LYS A 357 10.47 15.99 -16.80
C LYS A 357 11.78 15.24 -16.96
N LEU A 358 12.16 14.99 -18.21
CA LEU A 358 13.32 14.18 -18.56
C LEU A 358 14.21 14.94 -19.55
N SER A 359 15.49 14.59 -19.59
CA SER A 359 16.44 15.18 -20.54
C SER A 359 17.28 14.11 -21.22
N LEU A 360 17.48 14.24 -22.53
CA LEU A 360 18.44 13.45 -23.28
C LEU A 360 19.51 14.38 -23.84
N VAL A 361 20.76 14.13 -23.49
CA VAL A 361 21.92 14.88 -23.99
C VAL A 361 22.72 13.98 -24.91
N VAL A 362 22.91 14.42 -26.15
CA VAL A 362 23.54 13.61 -27.19
C VAL A 362 24.76 14.31 -27.76
N PHE A 363 25.88 13.59 -27.83
CA PHE A 363 27.15 14.10 -28.31
C PHE A 363 27.50 13.52 -29.67
N ASN A 364 27.69 14.37 -30.68
CA ASN A 364 28.27 13.96 -31.95
C ASN A 364 29.80 14.05 -31.88
N LYS A 365 30.49 12.92 -31.97
CA LYS A 365 31.96 12.86 -31.94
C LYS A 365 32.60 12.71 -33.31
N ASP A 366 31.94 12.02 -34.24
CA ASP A 366 32.58 11.54 -35.46
C ASP A 366 31.89 11.99 -36.75
N ASN A 367 30.59 12.31 -36.72
CA ASN A 367 29.85 12.63 -37.93
C ASN A 367 30.11 14.08 -38.37
N LYS A 368 30.75 14.25 -39.53
CA LYS A 368 31.03 15.58 -40.11
C LYS A 368 29.76 16.32 -40.57
N ASN A 369 28.66 15.60 -40.82
CA ASN A 369 27.37 16.19 -41.23
C ASN A 369 26.42 16.37 -40.04
N PHE A 370 26.76 17.31 -39.15
CA PHE A 370 25.94 17.60 -37.98
C PHE A 370 24.52 18.09 -38.35
N ALA A 371 24.38 18.88 -39.42
CA ALA A 371 23.08 19.29 -39.94
C ALA A 371 22.16 18.11 -40.30
N GLY A 372 22.74 17.03 -40.84
CA GLY A 372 22.01 15.79 -41.12
C GLY A 372 21.51 15.10 -39.84
N ILE A 373 22.27 15.14 -38.75
CA ILE A 373 21.85 14.61 -37.44
C ILE A 373 20.68 15.43 -36.90
N GLN A 374 20.79 16.77 -36.93
CA GLN A 374 19.73 17.67 -36.49
C GLN A 374 18.41 17.40 -37.23
N GLN A 375 18.47 17.20 -38.54
CA GLN A 375 17.28 16.85 -39.34
C GLN A 375 16.69 15.49 -38.97
N GLN A 376 17.52 14.47 -38.76
CA GLN A 376 17.04 13.14 -38.34
C GLN A 376 16.32 13.20 -36.99
N VAL A 377 16.91 13.89 -36.00
CA VAL A 377 16.31 14.08 -34.68
C VAL A 377 15.02 14.89 -34.77
N GLN A 378 15.01 15.98 -35.55
CA GLN A 378 13.81 16.78 -35.74
C GLN A 378 12.66 16.00 -36.40
N ASN A 379 12.96 15.14 -37.39
CA ASN A 379 11.95 14.28 -38.01
C ASN A 379 11.41 13.25 -37.00
N TRP A 380 12.29 12.62 -36.22
CA TRP A 380 11.87 11.70 -35.16
C TRP A 380 10.96 12.42 -34.15
N ILE A 381 11.29 13.63 -33.72
CA ILE A 381 10.46 14.43 -32.79
C ILE A 381 9.07 14.69 -33.38
N LYS A 382 8.97 15.07 -34.66
CA LYS A 382 7.68 15.32 -35.33
C LYS A 382 6.80 14.07 -35.38
N GLU A 383 7.40 12.89 -35.53
CA GLU A 383 6.68 11.62 -35.60
C GLU A 383 6.28 11.10 -34.22
N ASN A 384 7.08 11.38 -33.18
CA ASN A 384 7.00 10.69 -31.90
C ASN A 384 6.55 11.57 -30.71
N CYS A 385 6.44 12.89 -30.89
CA CYS A 385 6.03 13.84 -29.85
C CYS A 385 4.73 14.57 -30.24
N LYS A 386 3.87 14.84 -29.26
CA LYS A 386 2.61 15.59 -29.47
C LYS A 386 2.86 17.03 -29.91
N SER A 387 3.85 17.66 -29.30
CA SER A 387 4.28 19.02 -29.60
C SER A 387 5.74 19.20 -29.26
N TYR A 388 6.40 20.18 -29.88
CA TYR A 388 7.75 20.55 -29.52
C TYR A 388 7.96 22.06 -29.72
N LYS A 389 8.84 22.63 -28.92
CA LYS A 389 9.39 23.97 -29.09
C LYS A 389 10.89 23.86 -29.31
N GLN A 390 11.37 24.40 -30.41
CA GLN A 390 12.80 24.49 -30.65
C GLN A 390 13.32 25.78 -30.02
N TRP A 391 14.24 25.66 -29.05
CA TRP A 391 14.84 26.83 -28.40
C TRP A 391 16.03 27.36 -29.21
N ASN A 392 16.80 26.44 -29.79
CA ASN A 392 17.91 26.72 -30.69
C ASN A 392 18.02 25.57 -31.71
N SER A 393 18.88 25.70 -32.72
CA SER A 393 19.06 24.69 -33.78
C SER A 393 19.34 23.27 -33.26
N ASN A 394 19.85 23.14 -32.02
CA ASN A 394 20.27 21.87 -31.42
C ASN A 394 19.48 21.47 -30.16
N ILE A 395 18.47 22.24 -29.75
CA ILE A 395 17.72 22.00 -28.51
C ILE A 395 16.23 22.03 -28.77
N TRP A 396 15.57 20.95 -28.36
CA TRP A 396 14.13 20.78 -28.43
C TRP A 396 13.55 20.53 -27.04
N ASP A 397 12.45 21.20 -26.76
CA ASP A 397 11.62 20.98 -25.58
C ASP A 397 10.30 20.36 -26.07
N CYS A 398 10.16 19.06 -25.85
CA CYS A 398 9.14 18.22 -26.43
C CYS A 398 8.11 17.80 -25.39
N VAL A 399 6.87 17.56 -25.83
CA VAL A 399 5.85 16.87 -25.04
C VAL A 399 5.59 15.53 -25.72
N LYS A 400 5.91 14.44 -25.02
CA LYS A 400 5.67 13.08 -25.49
C LYS A 400 4.67 12.37 -24.60
N TYR A 401 3.71 11.69 -25.21
CA TYR A 401 2.77 10.85 -24.48
C TYR A 401 3.46 9.56 -24.06
N ARG A 402 3.20 9.16 -22.82
CA ARG A 402 3.69 7.91 -22.26
C ARG A 402 2.50 6.98 -22.02
N GLU A 403 2.39 5.93 -22.83
CA GLU A 403 1.21 5.05 -22.86
C GLU A 403 1.02 4.24 -21.57
N ASP A 404 2.12 3.80 -20.97
CA ASP A 404 2.16 2.99 -19.73
C ASP A 404 1.66 3.74 -18.48
N THR A 405 1.79 5.07 -18.44
CA THR A 405 1.38 5.93 -17.32
C THR A 405 0.18 6.82 -17.66
N GLY A 406 -0.23 6.84 -18.92
CA GLY A 406 -1.37 7.63 -19.41
C GLY A 406 -1.16 9.15 -19.31
N ARG A 407 0.09 9.64 -19.39
CA ARG A 407 0.43 11.04 -19.12
C ARG A 407 1.40 11.63 -20.15
N ASP A 408 1.40 12.96 -20.21
CA ASP A 408 2.35 13.73 -21.01
C ASP A 408 3.63 14.00 -20.19
N VAL A 409 4.77 13.76 -20.82
CA VAL A 409 6.10 13.99 -20.25
C VAL A 409 6.80 15.07 -21.07
N ARG A 410 7.37 16.07 -20.37
CA ARG A 410 8.23 17.09 -20.95
C ARG A 410 9.64 16.50 -21.12
N LEU A 411 10.11 16.45 -22.35
CA LEU A 411 11.37 15.83 -22.74
C LEU A 411 12.26 16.89 -23.40
N ALA A 412 13.34 17.28 -22.72
CA ALA A 412 14.38 18.13 -23.30
C ALA A 412 15.37 17.25 -24.09
N ILE A 413 15.63 17.58 -25.35
CA ILE A 413 16.61 16.89 -26.19
C ILE A 413 17.65 17.93 -26.61
N ALA A 414 18.92 17.66 -26.31
CA ALA A 414 20.03 18.52 -26.69
C ALA A 414 21.08 17.73 -27.49
N LEU A 415 21.56 18.33 -28.59
CA LEU A 415 22.65 17.81 -29.41
C LEU A 415 23.87 18.71 -29.30
N TYR A 416 25.06 18.14 -29.11
CA TYR A 416 26.32 18.89 -29.11
C TYR A 416 27.34 18.28 -30.06
N ASP A 417 27.94 19.11 -30.90
CA ASP A 417 28.96 18.72 -31.88
C ASP A 417 30.38 18.86 -31.31
N VAL A 418 30.89 17.75 -30.76
CA VAL A 418 32.27 17.63 -30.27
C VAL A 418 33.17 16.94 -31.30
N SER A 419 32.81 16.97 -32.58
CA SER A 419 33.64 16.42 -33.66
C SER A 419 34.80 17.35 -34.02
N ILE A 420 35.95 16.76 -34.37
CA ILE A 420 37.12 17.54 -34.78
C ILE A 420 36.89 18.07 -36.20
N LYS A 421 36.62 19.36 -36.33
CA LYS A 421 36.58 20.05 -37.61
C LYS A 421 38.01 20.24 -38.10
N GLU A 422 38.37 19.58 -39.20
CA GLU A 422 39.64 19.84 -39.88
C GLU A 422 39.63 21.30 -40.36
N LEU A 423 40.48 22.14 -39.76
CA LEU A 423 40.78 23.45 -40.32
C LEU A 423 41.37 23.22 -41.73
N PRO A 424 40.93 23.95 -42.76
CA PRO A 424 41.54 23.86 -44.07
C PRO A 424 43.04 24.14 -43.89
N SER A 425 43.86 23.17 -44.29
CA SER A 425 45.30 23.27 -44.26
C SER A 425 45.68 24.54 -45.02
N SER A 426 46.21 25.53 -44.30
CA SER A 426 46.86 26.67 -44.91
C SER A 426 47.98 26.10 -45.79
N LYS A 427 47.80 26.15 -47.11
CA LYS A 427 48.87 25.89 -48.07
C LYS A 427 50.04 26.78 -47.66
N LYS A 428 51.11 26.17 -47.14
CA LYS A 428 52.42 26.80 -47.12
C LYS A 428 52.86 26.87 -48.58
N ASN A 429 52.84 28.09 -49.13
CA ASN A 429 53.67 28.43 -50.29
C ASN A 429 55.14 28.37 -49.89
#